data_AF-A0A7Y8CIX1-F1
#
_entry.id   AF-A0A7Y8CIX1-F1
#
_cell.length_a   1.000
_cell.length_b   1.000
_cell.length_c   1.000
_cell.angle_alpha   90.00
_cell.angle_beta   90.00
_cell.angle_gamma   90.00
#
_symmetry.space_group_name_H-M   'P 1'
#
loop_
_entity.id
_entity.type
_entity.pdbx_description
1 polymer ?
#
loop_
_entity_poly.entity_id
_entity_poly.type
_entity_poly.pdbx_seq_one_letter_code
_entity_poly.pdbx_strand_id
1 'polypeptide(L)'
;MNIEITEGRAGHGWIVHMDDQAVNFNSLEQATAFVDQLKARIEAPHVWPVAAGREVCIGCLSPCALMATDNGRLSHPPGMANREAR
;
A
#
# COMPACT_ATOMS: atom_id res chain seq x y z
N MET A 1 -12.61 -0.61 -12.08
CA MET A 1 -11.84 -0.18 -13.25
C MET A 1 -12.25 -1.04 -14.42
N ASN A 2 -12.92 -0.47 -15.40
CA ASN A 2 -13.23 -1.14 -16.66
C ASN A 2 -12.08 -0.90 -17.64
N ILE A 3 -11.50 -1.98 -18.18
CA ILE A 3 -10.38 -1.90 -19.13
C ILE A 3 -10.78 -2.62 -20.40
N GLU A 4 -10.79 -1.89 -21.52
CA GLU A 4 -11.21 -2.39 -22.83
C GLU A 4 -10.19 -1.99 -23.89
N ILE A 5 -9.86 -2.92 -24.79
CA ILE A 5 -9.01 -2.65 -25.96
C ILE A 5 -9.91 -2.57 -27.19
N THR A 6 -9.88 -1.45 -27.90
CA THR A 6 -10.65 -1.23 -29.12
C THR A 6 -9.72 -0.90 -30.28
N GLU A 7 -10.13 -1.25 -31.50
CA GLU A 7 -9.41 -0.81 -32.70
C GLU A 7 -9.72 0.67 -32.97
N GLY A 8 -8.68 1.45 -33.27
CA GLY A 8 -8.80 2.87 -33.61
C GLY A 8 -9.50 3.08 -34.95
N ARG A 9 -10.06 4.29 -35.15
CA ARG A 9 -10.75 4.62 -36.40
C ARG A 9 -9.85 4.37 -37.62
N ALA A 10 -10.43 3.73 -38.63
CA ALA A 10 -9.78 3.33 -39.88
C ALA A 10 -8.61 2.32 -39.73
N GLY A 11 -8.55 1.56 -38.63
CA GLY A 11 -7.58 0.47 -38.47
C GLY A 11 -6.14 0.94 -38.26
N HIS A 12 -5.93 2.23 -37.95
CA HIS A 12 -4.60 2.85 -37.85
C HIS A 12 -3.97 2.72 -36.45
N GLY A 13 -4.54 1.94 -35.54
CA GLY A 13 -3.99 1.77 -34.20
C GLY A 13 -4.96 1.09 -33.24
N TRP A 14 -4.56 1.03 -31.98
CA TRP A 14 -5.29 0.40 -30.89
C TRP A 14 -5.45 1.36 -29.73
N ILE A 15 -6.61 1.36 -29.10
CA ILE A 15 -6.92 2.26 -27.99
C ILE A 15 -7.23 1.40 -26.77
N VAL A 16 -6.54 1.66 -25.68
CA VAL A 16 -6.87 1.11 -24.36
C VAL A 16 -7.72 2.14 -23.63
N HIS A 17 -8.97 1.81 -23.38
CA HIS A 17 -9.89 2.58 -22.55
C HIS A 17 -9.80 2.11 -21.09
N MET A 18 -9.72 3.06 -20.17
CA MET A 18 -9.57 2.86 -18.73
C MET A 18 -10.50 3.82 -18.00
N ASP A 19 -11.73 3.38 -17.72
CA ASP A 19 -12.79 4.25 -17.21
C ASP A 19 -12.90 5.54 -18.08
N ASP A 20 -12.60 6.72 -17.54
CA ASP A 20 -12.62 8.01 -18.26
C ASP A 20 -11.32 8.35 -19.02
N GLN A 21 -10.36 7.41 -19.11
CA GLN A 21 -9.05 7.63 -19.74
C GLN A 21 -8.89 6.77 -21.00
N ALA A 22 -8.13 7.27 -21.98
CA ALA A 22 -7.82 6.54 -23.21
C ALA A 22 -6.36 6.72 -23.61
N VAL A 23 -5.70 5.63 -23.99
CA VAL A 23 -4.27 5.60 -24.41
C VAL A 23 -4.15 4.90 -25.75
N ASN A 24 -3.42 5.50 -26.69
CA ASN A 24 -3.26 5.00 -28.05
C ASN A 24 -1.95 4.19 -28.21
N PHE A 25 -2.01 3.14 -29.02
CA PHE A 25 -0.91 2.26 -29.36
C PHE A 25 -0.88 1.99 -30.87
N ASN A 26 0.31 1.73 -31.40
CA ASN A 26 0.48 1.43 -32.83
C ASN A 26 0.24 -0.05 -33.17
N SER A 27 0.12 -0.93 -32.18
CA SER A 27 -0.14 -2.35 -32.36
C SER A 27 -0.93 -2.96 -31.21
N LEU A 28 -1.65 -4.05 -31.52
CA LEU A 28 -2.41 -4.81 -30.52
C LEU A 28 -1.49 -5.37 -29.44
N GLU A 29 -0.32 -5.86 -29.84
CA GLU A 29 0.67 -6.41 -28.91
C GLU A 29 1.09 -5.39 -27.84
N GLN A 30 1.37 -4.14 -28.23
CA GLN A 30 1.72 -3.09 -27.28
C GLN A 30 0.55 -2.72 -26.35
N ALA A 31 -0.66 -2.63 -26.90
CA ALA A 31 -1.87 -2.39 -26.11
C ALA A 31 -2.10 -3.50 -25.08
N THR A 32 -1.97 -4.77 -25.49
CA THR A 32 -2.11 -5.93 -24.62
C THR A 32 -1.04 -5.97 -23.54
N ALA A 33 0.24 -5.77 -23.89
CA ALA A 33 1.34 -5.74 -22.93
C ALA A 33 1.16 -4.64 -21.87
N PHE A 34 0.64 -3.47 -22.27
CA PHE A 34 0.29 -2.40 -21.34
C PHE A 34 -0.82 -2.83 -20.38
N VAL A 35 -1.90 -3.44 -20.88
CA VAL A 35 -3.01 -3.93 -20.04
C VAL A 35 -2.54 -5.01 -19.07
N ASP A 36 -1.70 -5.95 -19.52
CA ASP A 36 -1.16 -7.01 -18.67
C ASP A 36 -0.30 -6.43 -17.54
N GLN A 37 0.58 -5.48 -17.86
CA GLN A 37 1.37 -4.80 -16.84
C GLN A 37 0.50 -4.02 -15.85
N LEU A 38 -0.53 -3.34 -16.35
CA LEU A 38 -1.46 -2.58 -15.52
C LEU A 38 -2.24 -3.49 -14.57
N LYS A 39 -2.78 -4.60 -15.07
CA LYS A 39 -3.47 -5.62 -14.25
C LYS A 39 -2.54 -6.20 -13.20
N ALA A 40 -1.32 -6.59 -13.59
CA ALA A 40 -0.31 -7.10 -12.67
C ALA A 40 -0.02 -6.10 -11.54
N ARG A 41 0.02 -4.79 -11.84
CA ARG A 41 0.19 -3.75 -10.82
C ARG A 41 -1.04 -3.56 -9.95
N ILE A 42 -2.25 -3.68 -10.48
CA ILE A 42 -3.48 -3.55 -9.68
C ILE A 42 -3.62 -4.74 -8.72
N GLU A 43 -3.33 -5.94 -9.21
CA GLU A 43 -3.45 -7.20 -8.47
C GLU A 43 -2.24 -7.48 -7.58
N ALA A 44 -1.12 -6.81 -7.79
CA ALA A 44 0.05 -6.93 -6.93
C ALA A 44 -0.32 -6.64 -5.47
N PRO A 45 0.19 -7.43 -4.50
CA PRO A 45 0.03 -7.10 -3.09
C PRO A 45 0.67 -5.76 -2.76
N HIS A 46 -0.15 -4.74 -2.47
CA HIS A 46 0.34 -3.44 -2.03
C HIS A 46 0.43 -3.41 -0.52
N VAL A 47 1.63 -3.25 0.03
CA VAL A 47 1.79 -2.90 1.44
C VAL A 47 1.39 -1.44 1.58
N TRP A 48 0.22 -1.18 2.15
CA TRP A 48 -0.15 0.18 2.53
C TRP A 48 0.76 0.62 3.68
N PRO A 49 1.45 1.78 3.59
CA PRO A 49 2.21 2.28 4.72
C PRO A 49 1.22 2.51 5.87
N VAL A 50 1.39 1.74 6.94
CA VAL A 50 0.65 1.95 8.18
C VAL A 50 0.99 3.36 8.62
N ALA A 51 0.00 4.26 8.57
CA ALA A 51 0.13 5.57 9.18
C ALA A 51 0.53 5.31 10.63
N ALA A 52 1.75 5.73 11.02
CA ALA A 52 2.16 5.75 12.41
C ALA A 52 1.15 6.64 13.15
N GLY A 53 0.10 6.03 13.72
CA GLY A 53 -0.94 6.72 14.45
C GLY A 53 -2.38 6.21 14.29
N ARG A 54 -2.78 5.47 13.25
CA ARG A 54 -4.12 4.86 13.19
C ARG A 54 -4.11 3.56 12.39
N GLU A 55 -3.94 2.48 13.13
CA GLU A 55 -4.05 1.09 12.69
C GLU A 55 -5.48 0.80 12.22
N VAL A 56 -5.63 0.57 10.91
CA VAL A 56 -6.81 -0.09 10.35
C VAL A 56 -6.31 -1.33 9.62
N CYS A 57 -6.49 -2.48 10.25
CA CYS A 57 -6.31 -3.77 9.62
C CYS A 57 -7.57 -4.09 8.81
N ILE A 58 -7.53 -3.91 7.48
CA ILE A 58 -8.68 -4.18 6.58
C ILE A 58 -8.94 -5.69 6.39
N GLY A 59 -8.12 -6.57 6.95
CA GLY A 59 -8.18 -8.02 6.69
C GLY A 59 -8.58 -8.94 7.84
N CYS A 60 -8.74 -8.45 9.07
CA CYS A 60 -8.90 -9.33 10.24
C CYS A 60 -10.15 -8.95 11.04
N LEU A 61 -11.26 -9.69 10.89
CA LEU A 61 -12.44 -9.58 11.77
C LEU A 61 -12.23 -10.28 13.13
N SER A 62 -10.99 -10.42 13.60
CA SER A 62 -10.72 -10.99 14.92
C SER A 62 -9.55 -10.28 15.59
N PRO A 63 -9.73 -9.71 16.79
CA PRO A 63 -8.63 -9.23 17.61
C PRO A 63 -8.00 -10.43 18.33
N CYS A 64 -7.01 -11.07 17.71
CA CYS A 64 -6.07 -11.89 18.49
C CYS A 64 -5.08 -10.94 19.18
N ALA A 65 -5.10 -11.00 20.51
CA ALA A 65 -4.45 -10.08 21.43
C ALA A 65 -2.96 -9.85 21.14
N LEU A 66 -2.58 -8.57 21.13
CA LEU A 66 -1.20 -8.11 21.22
C LEU A 66 -0.60 -8.57 22.55
N MET A 67 0.24 -9.60 22.52
CA MET A 67 1.14 -9.91 23.62
C MET A 67 2.42 -9.08 23.43
N ALA A 68 2.41 -7.84 23.90
CA ALA A 68 3.65 -7.11 24.17
C ALA A 68 4.17 -7.56 25.53
N THR A 69 5.24 -8.34 25.52
CA THR A 69 5.97 -8.80 26.71
C THR A 69 6.56 -7.62 27.46
N ASP A 70 5.99 -7.35 28.63
CA ASP A 70 6.61 -7.16 29.95
C ASP A 70 8.09 -6.75 30.10
N ASN A 71 8.30 -5.86 31.09
CA ASN A 71 9.54 -5.52 31.82
C ASN A 71 10.50 -4.45 31.30
N GLY A 72 10.04 -3.19 31.31
CA GLY A 72 10.90 -2.00 31.43
C GLY A 72 11.45 -1.76 32.85
N ARG A 73 11.88 -2.80 33.58
CA ARG A 73 12.53 -2.67 34.89
C ARG A 73 14.00 -2.99 34.77
N LEU A 74 14.84 -1.98 34.97
CA LEU A 74 16.24 -1.93 35.46
C LEU A 74 16.68 -0.47 35.20
N SER A 75 17.12 0.39 36.12
CA SER A 75 17.56 0.27 37.51
C SER A 75 17.63 1.69 38.11
N HIS A 76 17.14 1.91 39.34
CA HIS A 76 17.68 2.98 40.20
C HIS A 76 18.75 2.37 41.11
N PRO A 77 19.98 2.89 41.13
CA PRO A 77 20.82 2.87 42.32
C PRO A 77 20.74 4.21 43.09
N PRO A 78 20.97 4.19 44.41
CA PRO A 78 20.69 5.32 45.30
C PRO A 78 21.80 6.38 45.23
N GLY A 79 21.46 7.59 44.82
CA GLY A 79 22.36 8.75 44.80
C GLY A 79 21.88 9.83 45.76
N MET A 80 22.63 10.07 46.83
CA MET A 80 22.37 11.01 47.92
C MET A 80 22.02 12.43 47.43
N ALA A 81 20.89 12.95 47.90
CA ALA A 81 20.78 14.35 48.25
C ALA A 81 19.55 14.48 49.14
N ASN A 82 19.74 14.68 50.45
CA ASN A 82 18.83 15.43 51.34
C ASN A 82 19.42 15.48 52.77
N ARG A 83 19.34 16.67 53.37
CA ARG A 83 19.78 17.12 54.72
C ARG A 83 21.28 17.48 54.77
N GLU A 84 21.72 18.66 55.22
CA GLU A 84 21.31 19.52 56.35
C GLU A 84 21.57 21.01 55.95
N ALA A 85 20.67 21.99 56.13
CA ALA A 85 20.29 22.65 57.38
C ALA A 85 21.48 23.11 58.25
N ARG A 86 22.11 24.24 57.90
CA ARG A 86 22.54 25.26 58.88
C ARG A 86 22.75 26.63 58.24
#